data_AF-A0A820LCR1-F1
#
_entry.id   AF-A0A820LCR1-F1
#
_cell.length_a   1.000
_cell.length_b   1.000
_cell.length_c   1.000
_cell.angle_alpha   90.00
_cell.angle_beta   90.00
_cell.angle_gamma   90.00
#
_symmetry.space_group_name_H-M   'P 1'
#
loop_
_entity.id
_entity.type
_entity.pdbx_description
1 polymer ?
#
loop_
_entity_poly.entity_id
_entity_poly.type
_entity_poly.pdbx_seq_one_letter_code
_entity_poly.pdbx_strand_id
1 'polypeptide(L)'
;MTNNEYTHSDKQDYPSIGQISAKLSEKNVNIIFAVTQSQLALYQTLTELIDGAVVGELKQDSSNIVNLISQNYRKISSSIMMMVSNDLPDGLTVKFTPDCQENKRNKPECTVNVGGV
;
A
#
# COMPACT_ATOMS: atom_id res chain seq x y z
N MET A 1 5.30 14.52 -20.34
CA MET A 1 3.91 14.97 -20.16
C MET A 1 3.72 16.22 -21.00
N THR A 2 2.60 16.34 -21.70
CA THR A 2 2.21 17.54 -22.45
C THR A 2 0.74 17.76 -22.17
N ASN A 3 0.31 18.98 -21.83
CA ASN A 3 -1.07 19.29 -21.45
C ASN A 3 -1.65 18.37 -20.36
N ASN A 4 -0.84 18.02 -19.35
CA ASN A 4 -1.19 17.06 -18.28
C ASN A 4 -1.52 15.63 -18.75
N GLU A 5 -1.18 15.28 -19.99
CA GLU A 5 -1.34 13.92 -20.51
C GLU A 5 -0.01 13.15 -20.53
N TYR A 6 -0.11 11.84 -20.37
CA TYR A 6 1.01 10.91 -20.54
C TYR A 6 1.23 10.61 -22.02
N THR A 7 2.42 10.93 -22.54
CA THR A 7 2.72 10.96 -23.98
C THR A 7 3.57 9.78 -24.48
N HIS A 8 3.73 8.73 -23.66
CA HIS A 8 4.63 7.62 -23.93
C HIS A 8 3.94 6.24 -23.82
N SER A 9 2.61 6.20 -23.83
CA SER A 9 1.83 4.96 -23.78
C SER A 9 2.07 4.04 -24.98
N ASP A 10 2.49 4.59 -26.12
CA ASP A 10 2.87 3.87 -27.34
C ASP A 10 4.40 3.64 -27.46
N LYS A 11 5.19 4.16 -26.51
CA LYS A 11 6.65 4.14 -26.53
C LYS A 11 7.27 3.31 -25.41
N GLN A 12 6.52 3.05 -24.35
CA GLN A 12 6.95 2.33 -23.17
C GLN A 12 5.93 1.23 -22.85
N ASP A 13 6.44 0.11 -22.37
CA ASP A 13 5.60 -0.98 -21.89
C ASP A 13 4.96 -0.63 -20.53
N TYR A 14 3.94 -1.38 -20.15
CA TYR A 14 3.32 -1.26 -18.84
C TYR A 14 4.34 -1.59 -17.74
N PRO A 15 4.28 -0.87 -16.60
CA PRO A 15 5.17 -1.15 -15.50
C PRO A 15 4.84 -2.50 -14.87
N SER A 16 5.87 -3.22 -14.45
CA SER A 16 5.74 -4.38 -13.58
C SER A 16 5.27 -3.98 -12.16
N ILE A 17 4.71 -4.93 -11.43
CA ILE A 17 4.28 -4.74 -10.02
C ILE A 17 5.45 -4.27 -9.15
N GLY A 18 6.64 -4.86 -9.34
CA GLY A 18 7.84 -4.44 -8.61
C GLY A 18 8.27 -3.01 -8.91
N GLN A 19 8.14 -2.55 -10.18
CA GLN A 19 8.43 -1.16 -10.54
C GLN A 19 7.43 -0.18 -9.90
N ILE A 20 6.14 -0.55 -9.86
CA ILE A 20 5.11 0.24 -9.18
C ILE A 20 5.44 0.32 -7.68
N SER A 21 5.66 -0.82 -7.02
CA SER A 21 5.96 -0.89 -5.59
C SER A 21 7.20 -0.06 -5.22
N ALA A 22 8.30 -0.21 -5.99
CA ALA A 22 9.52 0.56 -5.79
C ALA A 22 9.28 2.09 -5.90
N LYS A 23 8.51 2.53 -6.90
CA LYS A 23 8.22 3.97 -7.08
C LYS A 23 7.26 4.52 -6.03
N LEU A 24 6.30 3.73 -5.55
CA LEU A 24 5.42 4.14 -4.46
C LEU A 24 6.17 4.30 -3.15
N SER A 25 7.05 3.35 -2.83
CA SER A 25 7.93 3.42 -1.65
C SER A 25 8.86 4.64 -1.74
N GLU A 26 9.53 4.86 -2.88
CA GLU A 26 10.38 6.03 -3.11
C GLU A 26 9.64 7.37 -2.90
N LYS A 27 8.36 7.42 -3.30
CA LYS A 27 7.53 8.64 -3.18
C LYS A 27 6.71 8.72 -1.91
N ASN A 28 6.80 7.75 -1.00
CA ASN A 28 6.00 7.65 0.22
C ASN A 28 4.48 7.74 -0.06
N VAL A 29 4.00 7.00 -1.07
CA VAL A 29 2.59 6.98 -1.49
C VAL A 29 1.94 5.65 -1.13
N ASN A 30 0.82 5.70 -0.41
CA ASN A 30 -0.05 4.54 -0.18
C ASN A 30 -1.16 4.51 -1.23
N ILE A 31 -1.48 3.32 -1.76
CA ILE A 31 -2.57 3.15 -2.75
C ILE A 31 -3.80 2.51 -2.08
N ILE A 32 -4.98 3.07 -2.39
CA ILE A 32 -6.27 2.43 -2.12
C ILE A 32 -6.86 1.95 -3.44
N PHE A 33 -6.94 0.63 -3.63
CA PHE A 33 -7.63 0.02 -4.76
C PHE A 33 -9.13 -0.05 -4.48
N ALA A 34 -9.92 0.79 -5.16
CA ALA A 34 -11.38 0.74 -5.12
C ALA A 34 -11.89 0.00 -6.37
N VAL A 35 -12.21 -1.28 -6.22
CA VAL A 35 -12.48 -2.18 -7.36
C VAL A 35 -13.85 -2.82 -7.26
N THR A 36 -14.43 -3.22 -8.40
CA THR A 36 -15.70 -3.95 -8.40
C THR A 36 -15.55 -5.33 -7.77
N GLN A 37 -16.65 -5.90 -7.29
CA GLN A 37 -16.69 -7.22 -6.66
C GLN A 37 -16.00 -8.33 -7.48
N SER A 38 -16.16 -8.30 -8.81
CA SER A 38 -15.58 -9.29 -9.72
C SER A 38 -14.05 -9.29 -9.75
N GLN A 39 -13.42 -8.16 -9.40
CA GLN A 39 -11.95 -8.01 -9.40
C GLN A 39 -11.36 -8.05 -7.99
N LEU A 40 -12.19 -8.08 -6.95
CA LEU A 40 -11.77 -7.95 -5.56
C LEU A 40 -10.69 -8.98 -5.17
N ALA A 41 -10.89 -10.26 -5.51
CA ALA A 41 -9.95 -11.32 -5.18
C ALA A 41 -8.57 -11.13 -5.84
N LEU A 42 -8.54 -10.67 -7.10
CA LEU A 42 -7.29 -10.39 -7.82
C LEU A 42 -6.51 -9.26 -7.12
N TYR A 43 -7.20 -8.18 -6.77
CA TYR A 43 -6.54 -7.03 -6.14
C TYR A 43 -6.17 -7.29 -4.68
N GLN A 44 -6.86 -8.20 -3.98
CA GLN A 44 -6.41 -8.68 -2.67
C GLN A 44 -5.04 -9.36 -2.77
N THR A 45 -4.85 -10.26 -3.74
CA THR A 45 -3.52 -10.88 -3.97
C THR A 45 -2.48 -9.84 -4.41
N LEU A 46 -2.88 -8.85 -5.22
CA LEU A 46 -1.96 -7.78 -5.64
C LEU A 46 -1.47 -6.93 -4.46
N THR A 47 -2.33 -6.65 -3.48
CA THR A 47 -1.93 -5.87 -2.28
C THR A 47 -0.90 -6.58 -1.41
N GLU A 48 -0.77 -7.91 -1.50
CA GLU A 48 0.29 -8.64 -0.78
C GLU A 48 1.70 -8.35 -1.34
N LEU A 49 1.79 -7.81 -2.55
CA LEU A 49 3.05 -7.48 -3.24
C LEU A 49 3.41 -6.00 -3.17
N ILE A 50 2.48 -5.16 -2.69
CA ILE A 50 2.64 -3.71 -2.62
C ILE A 50 2.42 -3.27 -1.18
N ASP A 51 3.54 -3.02 -0.51
CA ASP A 51 3.61 -2.51 0.84
C ASP A 51 2.74 -1.25 1.02
N GLY A 52 1.89 -1.26 2.06
CA GLY A 52 0.98 -0.14 2.36
C GLY A 52 -0.24 0.00 1.43
N ALA A 53 -0.39 -0.88 0.44
CA ALA A 53 -1.59 -0.90 -0.40
C ALA A 53 -2.75 -1.59 0.30
N VAL A 54 -3.96 -1.06 0.10
CA VAL A 54 -5.20 -1.63 0.61
C VAL A 54 -6.25 -1.71 -0.49
N VAL A 55 -7.21 -2.62 -0.33
CA VAL A 55 -8.27 -2.83 -1.30
C VAL A 55 -9.65 -2.71 -0.64
N GLY A 56 -10.61 -2.15 -1.37
CA GLY A 56 -12.02 -2.07 -1.00
C GLY A 56 -12.93 -2.30 -2.19
N GLU A 57 -14.08 -2.91 -1.93
CA GLU A 57 -15.11 -3.10 -2.95
C GLU A 57 -15.84 -1.78 -3.25
N LEU A 58 -15.76 -1.30 -4.48
CA LEU A 58 -16.53 -0.20 -5.02
C LEU A 58 -17.84 -0.73 -5.59
N LYS A 59 -18.97 -0.24 -5.08
CA LYS A 59 -20.29 -0.56 -5.64
C LYS A 59 -20.41 -0.02 -7.07
N GLN A 60 -21.25 -0.64 -7.88
CA GLN A 60 -21.45 -0.23 -9.28
C GLN A 60 -21.90 1.23 -9.43
N ASP A 61 -22.70 1.73 -8.49
CA ASP A 61 -23.15 3.12 -8.42
C ASP A 61 -22.14 4.05 -7.72
N SER A 62 -21.00 3.53 -7.28
CA SER A 62 -19.97 4.22 -6.50
C SER A 62 -20.48 4.88 -5.21
N SER A 63 -21.68 4.52 -4.74
CA SER A 63 -22.35 5.15 -3.59
C SER A 63 -21.56 5.05 -2.28
N ASN A 64 -20.67 4.06 -2.17
CA ASN A 64 -19.87 3.81 -0.98
C ASN A 64 -18.46 4.40 -1.03
N ILE A 65 -18.07 5.16 -2.06
CA ILE A 65 -16.69 5.62 -2.24
C ILE A 65 -16.16 6.44 -1.05
N VAL A 66 -16.98 7.33 -0.47
CA VAL A 66 -16.59 8.17 0.68
C VAL A 66 -16.28 7.30 1.90
N ASN A 67 -17.13 6.30 2.15
CA ASN A 67 -16.95 5.38 3.27
C ASN A 67 -15.72 4.49 3.04
N LEU A 68 -15.54 3.99 1.82
CA LEU A 68 -14.38 3.20 1.42
C LEU A 68 -13.07 3.95 1.68
N ILE A 69 -12.98 5.21 1.26
CA ILE A 69 -11.79 6.04 1.50
C ILE A 69 -11.58 6.24 3.00
N SER A 70 -12.62 6.63 3.74
CA SER A 70 -12.50 6.90 5.19
C SER A 70 -12.03 5.67 5.98
N GLN A 71 -12.61 4.50 5.71
CA GLN A 71 -12.23 3.25 6.37
C GLN A 71 -10.80 2.82 6.03
N ASN A 72 -10.44 2.86 4.76
CA ASN A 72 -9.10 2.45 4.31
C ASN A 72 -8.03 3.44 4.78
N TYR A 73 -8.34 4.74 4.80
CA TYR A 73 -7.46 5.74 5.38
C TYR A 73 -7.22 5.47 6.86
N ARG A 74 -8.26 5.16 7.65
CA ARG A 74 -8.10 4.79 9.06
C ARG A 74 -7.16 3.61 9.22
N LYS A 75 -7.34 2.54 8.44
CA LYS A 75 -6.46 1.36 8.44
C LYS A 75 -5.00 1.72 8.16
N ILE A 76 -4.75 2.51 7.11
CA ILE A 76 -3.41 2.98 6.74
C ILE A 76 -2.82 3.81 7.88
N SER A 77 -3.56 4.80 8.40
CA SER A 77 -3.09 5.68 9.46
C SER A 77 -2.86 4.97 10.81
N SER A 78 -3.54 3.84 11.03
CA SER A 78 -3.32 2.97 12.18
C SER A 78 -2.19 1.96 11.97
N SER A 79 -1.67 1.76 10.76
CA SER A 79 -0.61 0.79 10.51
C SER A 79 0.75 1.48 10.44
N ILE A 80 1.69 1.00 11.26
CA ILE A 80 3.09 1.39 11.25
C ILE A 80 3.86 0.22 10.67
N MET A 81 4.54 0.45 9.54
CA MET A 81 5.37 -0.56 8.90
C MET A 81 6.81 -0.08 8.81
N MET A 82 7.73 -0.91 9.30
CA MET A 82 9.16 -0.63 9.26
C MET A 82 9.75 -1.25 7.99
N MET A 83 10.27 -0.39 7.12
CA MET A 83 10.95 -0.78 5.90
C MET A 83 12.45 -0.56 6.06
N VAL A 84 13.26 -1.39 5.39
CA VAL A 84 14.68 -1.11 5.22
C VAL A 84 14.90 -0.58 3.82
N SER A 85 15.74 0.44 3.68
CA SER A 85 16.14 0.96 2.38
C SER A 85 16.89 -0.10 1.57
N ASN A 86 16.74 -0.05 0.24
CA ASN A 86 17.43 -0.97 -0.67
C ASN A 86 18.96 -0.79 -0.69
N ASP A 87 19.48 0.30 -0.11
CA ASP A 87 20.92 0.66 -0.12
C ASP A 87 21.71 0.08 1.07
N LEU A 88 21.30 -1.09 1.60
CA LEU A 88 22.07 -1.75 2.66
C LEU A 88 23.42 -2.27 2.12
N PRO A 89 24.55 -2.00 2.81
CA PRO A 89 25.83 -2.57 2.46
C PRO A 89 25.83 -4.11 2.52
N ASP A 90 26.61 -4.73 1.66
CA ASP A 90 26.81 -6.19 1.67
C ASP A 90 27.32 -6.66 3.04
N GLY A 91 26.71 -7.73 3.55
CA GLY A 91 27.04 -8.32 4.84
C GLY A 91 26.29 -7.74 6.04
N LEU A 92 25.45 -6.70 5.86
CA LEU A 92 24.61 -6.15 6.92
C LEU A 92 23.22 -6.81 6.93
N THR A 93 22.78 -7.32 8.09
CA THR A 93 21.43 -7.86 8.27
C THR A 93 20.69 -7.08 9.35
N VAL A 94 19.52 -6.55 9.01
CA VAL A 94 18.65 -5.80 9.93
C VAL A 94 17.47 -6.68 10.32
N LYS A 95 17.15 -6.73 11.61
CA LYS A 95 15.97 -7.43 12.14
C LYS A 95 15.15 -6.46 12.99
N PHE A 96 13.86 -6.35 12.69
CA PHE A 96 12.92 -5.58 13.50
C PHE A 96 12.26 -6.45 14.56
N THR A 97 12.22 -5.96 15.80
CA THR A 97 11.46 -6.55 16.90
C THR A 97 10.61 -5.46 17.52
N PRO A 98 9.47 -5.09 16.90
CA PRO A 98 8.65 -4.03 17.43
C PRO A 98 7.97 -4.46 18.73
N ASP A 99 7.95 -3.55 19.71
CA ASP A 99 7.18 -3.70 20.94
C ASP A 99 5.85 -2.95 20.78
N CYS A 100 4.81 -3.70 20.42
CA CYS A 100 3.48 -3.16 20.16
C CYS A 100 2.54 -3.69 21.24
N GLN A 101 1.58 -2.86 21.65
CA GLN A 101 0.66 -3.16 22.77
C GLN A 101 -0.09 -4.49 22.61
N GLU A 102 -0.15 -5.03 21.39
CA GLU A 102 -0.59 -6.39 21.10
C GLU A 102 0.59 -7.34 20.82
N ASN A 103 0.52 -8.55 21.39
CA ASN A 103 1.51 -9.65 21.33
C ASN A 103 1.74 -10.25 19.92
N LYS A 104 1.94 -9.45 18.87
CA LYS A 104 2.34 -9.93 17.54
C LYS A 104 3.85 -9.86 17.39
N ARG A 105 4.54 -10.86 17.97
CA ARG A 105 5.99 -11.05 17.75
C ARG A 105 6.26 -11.44 16.30
N ASN A 106 7.35 -10.89 15.74
CA ASN A 106 8.00 -11.29 14.48
C ASN A 106 7.40 -10.78 13.15
N LYS A 107 6.65 -9.67 13.13
CA LYS A 107 6.36 -8.94 11.89
C LYS A 107 6.88 -7.50 11.99
N PRO A 108 7.41 -6.89 10.91
CA PRO A 108 7.84 -5.49 10.92
C PRO A 108 6.64 -4.51 10.80
N GLU A 109 5.45 -4.92 11.24
CA GLU A 109 4.20 -4.18 11.13
C GLU A 109 3.50 -4.14 12.49
N CYS A 110 2.97 -2.98 12.85
CA CYS A 110 2.16 -2.78 14.04
C CYS A 110 0.89 -2.00 13.74
N THR A 111 -0.21 -2.40 14.36
CA THR A 111 -1.45 -1.65 14.33
C THR A 111 -1.61 -0.88 15.63
N VAL A 112 -1.86 0.43 15.55
CA VAL A 112 -2.04 1.35 16.66
C VAL A 112 -3.38 2.06 16.55
N ASN A 113 -4.00 2.38 17.68
CA ASN A 113 -5.21 3.19 17.66
C ASN A 113 -4.85 4.65 17.42
N VAL A 114 -5.37 5.22 16.34
CA VAL A 114 -5.15 6.64 16.01
C VAL A 114 -5.96 7.50 16.99
N GLY A 115 -5.27 8.17 17.90
CA GLY A 115 -5.86 9.12 18.84
C GLY A 115 -6.31 8.52 20.18
N GLY A 116 -5.43 7.78 20.86
CA GLY A 116 -5.68 7.36 22.25
C GLY A 116 -6.07 8.53 23.15
N VAL A 117 -7.26 8.45 23.72
CA VAL A 117 -7.52 8.82 25.11
C VAL A 117 -7.50 7.53 25.91
#